data_AF-A0A2V7S0Q6-F1
#
_entry.id   AF-A0A2V7S0Q6-F1
#
_cell.length_a   1.000
_cell.length_b   1.000
_cell.length_c   1.000
_cell.angle_alpha   90.00
_cell.angle_beta   90.00
_cell.angle_gamma   90.00
#
_symmetry.space_group_name_H-M   'P 1'
#
loop_
_entity.id
_entity.type
_entity.pdbx_description
1 polymer ?
#
loop_
_entity_poly.entity_id
_entity_poly.type
_entity_poly.pdbx_seq_one_letter_code
_entity_poly.pdbx_strand_id
1 'polypeptide(L)'
;MPDGAWPILTYAGKWEPGSPDDLGSAPVCPANIPQKVADKLAKLAEAAWRVMQGTGYGRVDLRLDEQGRAWILDVNPNPDLNDDAGLSRMARAAGWDYAELVRRIAEVALREAQGEKAALELLAPSRRPRATRTA
;
A
#
# COMPACT_ATOMS: atom_id res chain seq x y z
N MET A 1 -16.78 -17.55 2.15
CA MET A 1 -17.37 -17.34 3.49
C MET A 1 -18.25 -18.54 3.82
N PRO A 2 -18.43 -18.92 5.09
CA PRO A 2 -19.38 -19.95 5.48
C PRO A 2 -20.79 -19.67 4.94
N ASP A 3 -21.55 -20.72 4.63
CA ASP A 3 -22.92 -20.58 4.16
C ASP A 3 -23.78 -19.84 5.19
N GLY A 4 -24.57 -18.86 4.72
CA GLY A 4 -25.41 -18.01 5.57
C GLY A 4 -24.68 -16.81 6.20
N ALA A 5 -23.35 -16.70 6.06
CA ALA A 5 -22.61 -15.52 6.50
C ALA A 5 -22.73 -14.38 5.48
N TRP A 6 -22.72 -13.15 5.98
CA TRP A 6 -22.58 -11.97 5.12
C TRP A 6 -21.24 -12.01 4.38
N PRO A 7 -21.15 -11.57 3.11
CA PRO A 7 -19.91 -11.50 2.36
C PRO A 7 -19.05 -10.32 2.84
N ILE A 8 -18.60 -10.39 4.08
CA ILE A 8 -17.79 -9.39 4.77
C ILE A 8 -16.65 -10.14 5.46
N LEU A 9 -15.45 -9.61 5.34
CA LEU A 9 -14.30 -10.14 6.05
C LEU A 9 -14.37 -9.72 7.53
N THR A 10 -14.73 -10.67 8.39
CA THR A 10 -14.93 -10.45 9.83
C THR A 10 -13.61 -10.37 10.58
N TYR A 11 -13.68 -10.09 11.90
CA TYR A 11 -12.52 -10.16 12.77
C TYR A 11 -11.94 -11.58 12.84
N ALA A 12 -12.80 -12.59 13.05
CA ALA A 12 -12.38 -14.00 13.12
C ALA A 12 -11.70 -14.44 11.81
N GLY A 13 -12.22 -14.02 10.66
CA GLY A 13 -11.59 -14.29 9.36
C GLY A 13 -10.24 -13.63 9.14
N LYS A 14 -9.85 -12.67 9.99
CA LYS A 14 -8.53 -12.02 9.95
C LYS A 14 -7.57 -12.53 11.02
N TRP A 15 -8.09 -12.83 12.21
CA TRP A 15 -7.27 -12.93 13.43
C TRP A 15 -7.46 -14.23 14.20
N GLU A 16 -8.34 -15.12 13.75
CA GLU A 16 -8.56 -16.43 14.38
C GLU A 16 -8.25 -17.55 13.37
N PRO A 17 -6.97 -17.95 13.22
CA PRO A 17 -6.56 -18.99 12.29
C PRO A 17 -7.33 -20.29 12.51
N GLY A 18 -7.82 -20.88 11.42
CA GLY A 18 -8.60 -22.12 11.44
C GLY A 18 -10.08 -21.94 11.79
N SER A 19 -10.54 -20.72 12.07
CA SER A 19 -11.98 -20.44 12.20
C SER A 19 -12.70 -20.68 10.86
N PRO A 20 -14.03 -20.96 10.87
CA PRO A 20 -14.80 -21.07 9.64
C PRO A 20 -14.69 -19.85 8.72
N ASP A 21 -14.56 -18.65 9.31
CA ASP A 21 -14.41 -17.39 8.60
C ASP A 21 -13.04 -17.28 7.93
N ASP A 22 -11.96 -17.67 8.62
CA ASP A 22 -10.58 -17.68 8.07
C ASP A 22 -10.47 -18.64 6.89
N LEU A 23 -10.88 -19.89 7.12
CA LEU A 23 -10.89 -20.94 6.08
C LEU A 23 -11.79 -20.56 4.90
N GLY A 24 -12.89 -19.86 5.18
CA GLY A 24 -13.84 -19.38 4.19
C GLY A 24 -13.42 -18.09 3.47
N SER A 25 -12.32 -17.44 3.85
CA SER A 25 -11.89 -16.15 3.28
C SER A 25 -10.45 -16.16 2.73
N ALA A 26 -9.95 -17.35 2.37
CA ALA A 26 -8.64 -17.53 1.74
C ALA A 26 -8.41 -16.56 0.55
N PRO A 27 -7.39 -15.68 0.62
CA PRO A 27 -7.13 -14.70 -0.44
C PRO A 27 -6.66 -15.35 -1.75
N VAL A 28 -7.18 -14.86 -2.87
CA VAL A 28 -6.72 -15.21 -4.22
C VAL A 28 -5.97 -14.03 -4.83
N CYS A 29 -4.68 -14.23 -5.12
CA CYS A 29 -3.81 -13.21 -5.70
C CYS A 29 -2.94 -13.81 -6.81
N PRO A 30 -2.98 -13.27 -8.05
CA PRO A 30 -3.85 -12.18 -8.51
C PRO A 30 -5.34 -12.56 -8.49
N ALA A 31 -6.22 -11.57 -8.37
CA ALA A 31 -7.66 -11.80 -8.36
C ALA A 31 -8.13 -12.40 -9.70
N ASN A 32 -9.04 -13.38 -9.65
CA ASN A 32 -9.61 -13.99 -10.85
C ASN A 32 -10.71 -13.10 -11.45
N ILE A 33 -10.31 -12.06 -12.16
CA ILE A 33 -11.20 -11.08 -12.82
C ILE A 33 -10.70 -10.75 -14.23
N PRO A 34 -11.57 -10.28 -15.15
CA PRO A 34 -11.13 -9.86 -16.48
C PRO A 34 -10.10 -8.73 -16.40
N GLN A 35 -9.07 -8.78 -17.26
CA GLN A 35 -7.99 -7.79 -17.28
C GLN A 35 -8.50 -6.34 -17.37
N LYS A 36 -9.52 -6.09 -18.18
CA LYS A 36 -10.16 -4.76 -18.31
C LYS A 36 -10.72 -4.24 -16.98
N VAL A 37 -11.22 -5.13 -16.11
CA VAL A 37 -11.69 -4.77 -14.77
C VAL A 37 -10.50 -4.49 -13.86
N ALA A 38 -9.47 -5.34 -13.88
CA ALA A 38 -8.24 -5.14 -13.11
C ALA A 38 -7.60 -3.78 -13.42
N ASP A 39 -7.46 -3.41 -14.70
CA ASP A 39 -6.89 -2.12 -15.12
C ASP A 39 -7.72 -0.92 -14.62
N LYS A 40 -9.05 -1.05 -14.61
CA LYS A 40 -9.95 -0.02 -14.08
C LYS A 40 -9.79 0.13 -12.56
N LEU A 41 -9.67 -0.99 -11.85
CA LEU A 41 -9.45 -0.99 -10.39
C LEU A 41 -8.09 -0.42 -10.01
N ALA A 42 -7.03 -0.75 -10.76
CA ALA A 42 -5.70 -0.17 -10.55
C ALA A 42 -5.72 1.35 -10.70
N LYS A 43 -6.31 1.88 -11.78
CA LYS A 43 -6.47 3.33 -11.97
C LYS A 43 -7.28 4.01 -10.87
N LEU A 44 -8.33 3.34 -10.38
CA LEU A 44 -9.15 3.85 -9.27
C LEU A 44 -8.34 3.87 -7.96
N ALA A 45 -7.58 2.82 -7.67
CA ALA A 45 -6.71 2.75 -6.50
C ALA A 45 -5.65 3.86 -6.53
N GLU A 46 -4.98 4.06 -7.67
CA GLU A 46 -4.01 5.16 -7.84
C GLU A 46 -4.65 6.54 -7.67
N ALA A 47 -5.86 6.74 -8.19
CA ALA A 47 -6.59 8.00 -8.01
C ALA A 47 -6.94 8.24 -6.54
N ALA A 48 -7.46 7.21 -5.85
CA ALA A 48 -7.79 7.28 -4.42
C ALA A 48 -6.55 7.62 -3.58
N TRP A 49 -5.45 6.93 -3.84
CA TRP A 49 -4.17 7.18 -3.17
C TRP A 49 -3.70 8.62 -3.32
N ARG A 50 -3.72 9.16 -4.56
CA ARG A 50 -3.36 10.56 -4.83
C ARG A 50 -4.28 11.56 -4.16
N VAL A 51 -5.60 11.33 -4.17
CA VAL A 51 -6.59 12.21 -3.51
C VAL A 51 -6.34 12.28 -2.01
N MET A 52 -5.97 11.15 -1.41
CA MET A 52 -5.62 11.06 0.01
C MET A 52 -4.19 11.53 0.32
N GLN A 53 -3.48 12.08 -0.67
CA GLN A 53 -2.10 12.56 -0.54
C GLN A 53 -1.12 11.47 -0.06
N GLY A 54 -1.39 10.21 -0.41
CA GLY A 54 -0.53 9.12 -0.01
C GLY A 54 0.86 9.20 -0.64
N THR A 55 1.89 8.91 0.15
CA THR A 55 3.31 8.86 -0.24
C THR A 55 3.94 7.53 0.20
N GLY A 56 5.05 7.13 -0.42
CA GLY A 56 5.65 5.83 -0.13
C GLY A 56 4.80 4.65 -0.64
N TYR A 57 4.20 3.92 0.30
CA TYR A 57 3.44 2.69 0.03
C TYR A 57 2.11 2.70 0.78
N GLY A 58 1.16 1.88 0.32
CA GLY A 58 -0.15 1.74 0.95
C GLY A 58 -0.98 0.68 0.26
N ARG A 59 -2.21 0.49 0.75
CA ARG A 59 -3.20 -0.42 0.17
C ARG A 59 -4.53 0.30 0.02
N VAL A 60 -5.17 0.14 -1.13
CA VAL A 60 -6.54 0.63 -1.34
C VAL A 60 -7.47 -0.57 -1.42
N ASP A 61 -8.41 -0.65 -0.48
CA ASP A 61 -9.37 -1.73 -0.39
C ASP A 61 -10.62 -1.37 -1.20
N LEU A 62 -10.96 -2.22 -2.16
CA LEU A 62 -12.04 -2.00 -3.12
C LEU A 62 -13.07 -3.12 -3.04
N ARG A 63 -14.34 -2.79 -3.26
CA ARG A 63 -15.44 -3.74 -3.40
C ARG A 63 -16.15 -3.55 -4.72
N LEU A 64 -16.39 -4.64 -5.45
CA LEU A 64 -17.30 -4.64 -6.58
C LEU A 64 -18.72 -4.96 -6.10
N ASP A 65 -19.71 -4.21 -6.58
CA ASP A 65 -21.12 -4.60 -6.44
C ASP A 65 -21.54 -5.61 -7.53
N GLU A 66 -22.80 -6.04 -7.47
CA GLU A 66 -23.37 -7.02 -8.39
C GLU A 66 -23.39 -6.54 -9.86
N GLN A 67 -23.34 -5.22 -10.09
CA GLN A 67 -23.26 -4.62 -11.41
C GLN A 67 -21.81 -4.37 -11.86
N GLY A 68 -20.82 -4.79 -11.06
CA GLY A 68 -19.40 -4.58 -11.34
C GLY A 68 -18.93 -3.14 -11.14
N ARG A 69 -19.68 -2.31 -10.42
CA ARG A 69 -19.23 -0.97 -10.01
C ARG A 69 -18.31 -1.10 -8.81
N ALA A 70 -17.22 -0.34 -8.84
CA ALA A 70 -16.20 -0.35 -7.80
C ALA A 70 -16.47 0.72 -6.74
N TRP A 71 -16.34 0.32 -5.49
CA TRP A 71 -16.48 1.15 -4.30
C TRP A 71 -15.18 1.11 -3.50
N ILE A 72 -14.65 2.26 -3.12
CA ILE A 72 -13.49 2.36 -2.22
C ILE A 72 -14.00 2.16 -0.79
N LEU A 73 -13.44 1.17 -0.09
CA LEU A 73 -13.75 0.88 1.31
C LEU A 73 -12.78 1.60 2.24
N ASP A 74 -11.49 1.54 1.92
CA ASP A 74 -10.42 2.08 2.75
C ASP A 74 -9.21 2.48 1.89
N VAL A 75 -8.48 3.50 2.34
CA VAL A 75 -7.17 3.88 1.83
C VAL A 75 -6.22 3.78 3.02
N ASN A 76 -5.53 2.65 3.11
CA ASN A 76 -4.69 2.32 4.26
C ASN A 76 -3.22 2.67 3.96
N PRO A 77 -2.65 3.71 4.61
CA PRO A 77 -1.27 4.14 4.39
C PRO A 77 -0.23 3.31 5.16
N ASN A 78 -0.66 2.37 6.03
CA ASN A 78 0.23 1.49 6.77
C ASN A 78 -0.40 0.09 6.89
N PRO A 79 -0.59 -0.61 5.76
CA PRO A 79 -1.16 -1.95 5.76
C PRO A 79 -0.18 -2.94 6.42
N ASP A 80 -0.72 -4.06 6.89
CA ASP A 80 0.11 -5.16 7.38
C ASP A 80 1.16 -5.57 6.34
N LEU A 81 2.42 -5.61 6.78
CA LEU A 81 3.61 -5.87 5.99
C LEU A 81 4.15 -7.29 6.24
N ASN A 82 3.51 -8.12 7.07
CA ASN A 82 3.96 -9.50 7.25
C ASN A 82 4.09 -10.24 5.90
N ASP A 83 5.00 -11.20 5.81
CA ASP A 83 5.31 -11.89 4.55
C ASP A 83 4.06 -12.59 3.96
N ASP A 84 3.15 -13.08 4.78
CA ASP A 84 1.88 -13.69 4.37
C ASP A 84 0.70 -12.70 4.24
N ALA A 85 0.92 -11.41 4.52
CA ALA A 85 -0.11 -10.37 4.45
C ALA A 85 -0.46 -9.98 3.00
N GLY A 86 -1.55 -9.23 2.86
CA GLY A 86 -2.10 -8.85 1.55
C GLY A 86 -1.12 -8.07 0.66
N LEU A 87 -0.35 -7.13 1.23
CA LEU A 87 0.62 -6.35 0.46
C LEU A 87 1.76 -7.23 -0.08
N SER A 88 2.28 -8.12 0.77
CA SER A 88 3.33 -9.09 0.39
C SER A 88 2.84 -10.09 -0.66
N ARG A 89 1.57 -10.52 -0.62
CA ARG A 89 0.96 -11.34 -1.68
C ARG A 89 0.90 -10.60 -3.01
N MET A 90 0.48 -9.34 -3.01
CA MET A 90 0.45 -8.49 -4.20
C MET A 90 1.84 -8.27 -4.79
N ALA A 91 2.85 -8.02 -3.95
CA ALA A 91 4.23 -7.87 -4.37
C ALA A 91 4.76 -9.13 -5.06
N ARG A 92 4.50 -10.31 -4.49
CA ARG A 92 4.85 -11.60 -5.12
C ARG A 92 4.17 -11.79 -6.47
N ALA A 93 2.88 -11.46 -6.57
CA ALA A 93 2.17 -11.51 -7.85
C ALA A 93 2.75 -10.55 -8.89
N ALA A 94 3.41 -9.47 -8.45
CA ALA A 94 4.16 -8.54 -9.30
C ALA A 94 5.64 -8.94 -9.53
N GLY A 95 6.07 -10.11 -9.01
CA GLY A 95 7.43 -10.62 -9.18
C GLY A 95 8.45 -10.12 -8.16
N TRP A 96 8.01 -9.55 -7.03
CA TRP A 96 8.88 -9.15 -5.92
C TRP A 96 8.77 -10.14 -4.78
N ASP A 97 9.89 -10.71 -4.36
CA ASP A 97 9.92 -11.40 -3.07
C ASP A 97 9.79 -10.39 -1.91
N TYR A 98 9.68 -10.91 -0.69
CA TYR A 98 9.48 -10.07 0.49
C TYR A 98 10.63 -9.10 0.75
N ALA A 99 11.88 -9.56 0.58
CA ALA A 99 13.05 -8.71 0.77
C ALA A 99 13.08 -7.56 -0.25
N GLU A 100 12.70 -7.85 -1.50
CA GLU A 100 12.57 -6.87 -2.57
C GLU A 100 11.45 -5.85 -2.29
N LEU A 101 10.31 -6.27 -1.76
CA LEU A 101 9.26 -5.36 -1.30
C LEU A 101 9.77 -4.40 -0.23
N VAL A 102 10.39 -4.93 0.84
CA VAL A 102 10.93 -4.12 1.94
C VAL A 102 12.01 -3.16 1.43
N ARG A 103 12.91 -3.64 0.57
CA ARG A 103 13.96 -2.83 -0.05
C ARG A 103 13.35 -1.65 -0.83
N ARG A 104 12.33 -1.90 -1.66
CA ARG A 104 11.66 -0.85 -2.45
C ARG A 104 11.00 0.20 -1.56
N ILE A 105 10.32 -0.21 -0.49
CA ILE A 105 9.71 0.72 0.47
C ILE A 105 10.79 1.63 1.08
N ALA A 106 11.89 1.04 1.54
CA ALA A 106 13.01 1.78 2.11
C ALA A 106 13.65 2.75 1.08
N GLU A 107 13.78 2.33 -0.18
CA GLU A 107 14.32 3.19 -1.24
C GLU A 107 13.44 4.40 -1.54
N VAL A 108 12.11 4.24 -1.56
CA VAL A 108 11.20 5.37 -1.74
C VAL A 108 11.35 6.35 -0.56
N ALA A 109 11.34 5.84 0.67
CA ALA A 109 11.52 6.67 1.87
C ALA A 109 12.86 7.42 1.87
N LEU A 110 13.96 6.76 1.49
CA LEU A 110 15.27 7.39 1.39
C LEU A 110 15.33 8.49 0.33
N ARG A 111 14.70 8.28 -0.83
CA ARG A 111 14.64 9.30 -1.89
C ARG A 111 13.84 10.52 -1.46
N GLU A 112 12.71 10.32 -0.79
CA GLU A 112 11.89 11.41 -0.24
C GLU A 112 12.69 12.21 0.80
N ALA A 113 13.33 11.54 1.75
CA ALA A 113 14.16 12.19 2.77
C ALA A 113 15.38 12.92 2.18
N GLN A 114 16.00 12.38 1.14
CA GLN A 114 17.11 13.05 0.43
C GLN A 114 16.63 14.27 -0.35
N GLY A 115 15.45 14.18 -1.00
CA GLY A 115 14.81 15.32 -1.66
C GLY A 115 14.46 16.43 -0.68
N GLU A 116 13.91 16.06 0.49
CA GLU A 116 13.63 16.99 1.57
C GLU A 116 14.91 17.61 2.13
N LYS A 117 15.95 16.81 2.39
CA LYS A 117 17.25 17.33 2.83
C LYS A 117 17.88 18.27 1.81
N ALA A 118 17.87 17.91 0.52
CA ALA A 118 18.37 18.76 -0.55
C ALA A 118 17.55 20.06 -0.67
N ALA A 119 16.22 19.98 -0.57
CA ALA A 119 15.34 21.13 -0.55
C ALA A 119 15.59 22.03 0.67
N LEU A 120 15.77 21.45 1.86
CA LEU A 120 16.13 22.17 3.09
C LEU A 120 17.50 22.84 2.98
N GLU A 121 18.50 22.18 2.39
CA GLU A 121 19.83 22.76 2.13
C GLU A 121 19.76 23.92 1.13
N LEU A 122 18.92 23.82 0.10
CA LEU A 122 18.66 24.87 -0.89
C LEU A 122 17.90 26.08 -0.31
N LEU A 123 16.93 25.82 0.58
CA LEU A 123 16.11 26.85 1.23
C LEU A 123 16.79 27.46 2.47
N ALA A 124 17.88 26.86 2.96
CA ALA A 124 18.63 27.39 4.09
C ALA A 124 19.24 28.76 3.73
N PRO A 125 19.17 29.76 4.63
CA PRO A 125 19.83 31.04 4.41
C PRO A 125 21.32 30.83 4.13
N SER A 126 21.88 31.51 3.12
CA SER A 126 23.30 31.36 2.78
C SER A 126 24.13 31.60 4.04
N ARG A 127 24.88 30.59 4.49
CA ARG A 127 25.84 30.76 5.58
C ARG A 127 26.90 31.73 5.07
N ARG A 128 26.85 32.99 5.54
CA ARG A 128 27.94 33.95 5.28
C ARG A 128 29.24 33.31 5.78
N PRO A 129 30.32 33.32 4.97
CA PRO A 129 31.61 32.82 5.42
C PRO A 129 31.97 33.53 6.73
N ARG A 130 32.33 32.75 7.75
CA ARG A 130 32.80 33.30 9.02
C ARG A 130 34.08 34.06 8.71
N ALA A 131 34.09 35.36 8.99
CA ALA A 131 35.27 36.19 8.77
C ALA A 131 36.46 35.54 9.47
N THR A 132 37.48 35.19 8.68
CA THR A 132 38.77 34.73 9.19
C THR A 132 39.30 35.81 10.13
N ARG A 133 39.35 35.52 11.43
CA ARG A 133 40.10 36.34 12.38
C ARG A 133 41.57 36.23 11.99
N THR A 134 42.08 37.24 11.31
CA THR A 134 43.50 37.53 11.26
C THR A 134 43.99 37.79 12.69
N ALA A 135 45.21 37.30 12.95
CA ALA A 135 45.84 37.10 14.26
C ALA A 135 45.78 38.30 15.22
#